data_AF-A0A2D5YAF2-F1
#
_entry.id   AF-A0A2D5YAF2-F1
#
_cell.length_a   1.000
_cell.length_b   1.000
_cell.length_c   1.000
_cell.angle_alpha   90.00
_cell.angle_beta   90.00
_cell.angle_gamma   90.00
#
_symmetry.space_group_name_H-M   'P 1'
#
loop_
_entity.id
_entity.type
_entity.pdbx_description
1 polymer ?
#
loop_
_entity_poly.entity_id
_entity_poly.type
_entity_poly.pdbx_seq_one_letter_code
_entity_poly.pdbx_strand_id
1 'polypeptide(L)'
;MNRSLLLVVCDFLLLSILALARFDVPKDAVIAQDDQKVVSKEVVERISDGENYDDVVAELEATNETLLENLSSDKDDLVEQKLKLEAEIAQRQKELEQKEQEIASKDAVIEGNKEALDLAKKEAQKLESQRKEIERKREELLQSNAASKKELELLAKNLEQAKKQSEELAELKSKKEKEAEAARLELAASVERAKAQELAAAEAKALLIEEKKRSDELIASTAKIDQKIDSLNKGLDGVGKDLKSVGEGLVGVGEKISTVSDDVSSVKEGVSKVEKDVQESVEVQKENFRKLNERQTRSVNEIFTRYEQNKVSLDLIYTHKSGIFQTNRDDKFSVDTILMVDGNFVYALVHAKDSPFRVEFNPRKLVSVTGQITGPKFKEPLQVKEIAFMDDPRIIIVPLYANPQELAKTGIELFNAPENPFLFDDAVVVDVKDGRFGQTKCLRDEKDGRYIEVDEKHFAFLTGAFNPGKGDLVFSQKAELLGIMVNGDYAFHVKNLGSRIHGGSRTLLGSSFQADKTNALLHDLSRNLSGLNKKFKY
;
A
#
# COMPACT_ATOMS: atom_id res chain seq x y z
N MET A 1 -46.01 -41.47 29.60
CA MET A 1 -47.41 -41.98 29.64
C MET A 1 -47.92 -41.78 31.06
N ASN A 2 -49.04 -41.09 31.24
CA ASN A 2 -49.49 -40.63 32.58
C ASN A 2 -49.97 -41.83 33.43
N ARG A 3 -49.54 -41.94 34.71
CA ARG A 3 -49.84 -43.10 35.59
C ARG A 3 -51.34 -43.37 35.71
N SER A 4 -52.17 -42.33 35.63
CA SER A 4 -53.62 -42.44 35.65
C SER A 4 -54.19 -43.18 34.43
N LEU A 5 -53.53 -43.09 33.27
CA LEU A 5 -53.98 -43.77 32.06
C LEU A 5 -53.70 -45.28 32.12
N LEU A 6 -52.59 -45.68 32.74
CA LEU A 6 -52.22 -47.09 32.89
C LEU A 6 -53.16 -47.81 33.87
N LEU A 7 -53.53 -47.15 34.97
CA LEU A 7 -54.49 -47.68 35.95
C LEU A 7 -55.87 -47.92 35.33
N VAL A 8 -56.35 -46.98 34.52
CA VAL A 8 -57.65 -47.12 33.83
C VAL A 8 -57.62 -48.26 32.81
N VAL A 9 -56.51 -48.46 32.11
CA VAL A 9 -56.36 -49.57 31.14
C VAL A 9 -56.29 -50.93 31.84
N CYS A 10 -55.59 -51.04 32.97
CA CYS A 10 -55.54 -52.28 33.75
C CYS A 10 -56.90 -52.66 34.33
N ASP A 11 -57.68 -51.69 34.82
CA ASP A 11 -59.01 -51.93 35.40
C ASP A 11 -60.02 -52.36 34.33
N PHE A 12 -59.94 -51.76 33.13
CA PHE A 12 -60.77 -52.15 31.99
C PHE A 12 -60.45 -53.56 31.47
N LEU A 13 -59.17 -53.96 31.51
CA LEU A 13 -58.73 -55.30 31.13
C LEU A 13 -59.21 -56.36 32.12
N LEU A 14 -59.14 -56.08 33.42
CA LEU A 14 -59.63 -57.00 34.46
C LEU A 14 -61.15 -57.18 34.40
N LEU A 15 -61.90 -56.09 34.23
CA LEU A 15 -63.36 -56.15 34.08
C LEU A 15 -63.78 -56.87 32.79
N SER A 16 -63.01 -56.72 31.70
CA SER A 16 -63.28 -57.43 30.44
C SER A 16 -63.02 -58.93 30.55
N ILE A 17 -61.98 -59.34 31.27
CA ILE A 17 -61.68 -60.76 31.53
C ILE A 17 -62.74 -61.37 32.45
N LEU A 18 -63.20 -60.64 33.47
CA LEU A 18 -64.27 -61.12 34.36
C LEU A 18 -65.63 -61.21 33.65
N ALA A 19 -65.92 -60.31 32.70
CA ALA A 19 -67.17 -60.32 31.93
C ALA A 19 -67.19 -61.39 30.82
N LEU A 20 -66.03 -61.82 30.30
CA LEU A 20 -65.92 -62.93 29.35
C LEU A 20 -65.94 -64.31 30.02
N ALA A 21 -65.65 -64.40 31.32
CA ALA A 21 -65.76 -65.63 32.09
C ALA A 21 -67.22 -65.91 32.48
N ARG A 22 -68.01 -66.45 31.55
CA ARG A 22 -69.31 -67.06 31.88
C ARG A 22 -69.08 -68.38 32.61
N PHE A 23 -69.22 -68.38 33.93
CA PHE A 23 -69.34 -69.59 34.72
C PHE A 23 -70.80 -70.06 34.73
N ASP A 24 -71.27 -70.63 33.62
CA ASP A 24 -72.52 -71.41 33.64
C ASP A 24 -72.21 -72.78 34.25
N VAL A 25 -72.57 -72.94 35.52
CA VAL A 25 -72.56 -74.24 36.20
C VAL A 25 -73.89 -74.94 35.87
N PRO A 26 -73.88 -76.13 35.23
CA PRO A 26 -75.10 -76.86 34.91
C PRO A 26 -75.91 -77.16 36.17
N LYS A 27 -77.26 -77.16 36.07
CA LYS A 27 -78.18 -77.36 37.21
C LYS A 27 -78.02 -78.70 37.95
N ASP A 28 -77.23 -79.63 37.41
CA ASP A 28 -77.02 -80.97 37.95
C ASP A 28 -75.57 -81.20 38.41
N ALA A 29 -74.76 -80.15 38.53
CA ALA A 29 -73.36 -80.28 38.96
C ALA A 29 -73.25 -80.49 40.47
N VAL A 30 -72.79 -81.68 40.87
CA VAL A 30 -72.45 -82.01 42.27
C VAL A 30 -71.07 -81.42 42.59
N ILE A 31 -71.05 -80.44 43.49
CA ILE A 31 -69.82 -79.81 43.99
C ILE A 31 -69.34 -80.62 45.21
N ALA A 32 -68.14 -81.19 45.12
CA ALA A 32 -67.54 -81.95 46.22
C ALA A 32 -67.02 -81.01 47.33
N GLN A 33 -67.33 -81.33 48.59
CA GLN A 33 -66.62 -80.80 49.75
C GLN A 33 -65.48 -81.74 50.13
N ASP A 34 -64.43 -81.14 50.69
CA ASP A 34 -63.10 -81.68 51.06
C ASP A 34 -62.92 -83.21 51.08
N ASP A 35 -61.86 -83.62 50.37
CA ASP A 35 -61.23 -84.95 50.38
C ASP A 35 -62.07 -86.16 49.89
N GLN A 36 -63.02 -85.95 48.98
CA GLN A 36 -63.62 -87.06 48.21
C GLN A 36 -63.49 -86.89 46.69
N LYS A 37 -62.95 -87.93 46.04
CA LYS A 37 -62.95 -88.09 44.57
C LYS A 37 -64.36 -88.48 44.10
N VAL A 38 -64.97 -87.61 43.29
CA VAL A 38 -66.18 -87.91 42.52
C VAL A 38 -65.76 -88.78 41.33
N VAL A 39 -66.23 -90.03 41.28
CA VAL A 39 -66.12 -90.89 40.10
C VAL A 39 -67.53 -91.11 39.57
N SER A 40 -67.78 -90.62 38.35
CA SER A 40 -69.05 -90.80 37.64
C SER A 40 -69.30 -92.28 37.37
N LYS A 41 -70.46 -92.74 37.82
CA LYS A 41 -70.92 -94.13 37.81
C LYS A 41 -71.61 -94.45 36.47
N GLU A 42 -70.85 -94.39 35.39
CA GLU A 42 -71.21 -94.92 34.07
C GLU A 42 -70.04 -95.75 33.53
N VAL A 43 -69.69 -96.80 34.28
CA VAL A 43 -69.06 -98.00 33.72
C VAL A 43 -70.21 -98.97 33.50
N VAL A 44 -70.84 -98.86 32.34
CA VAL A 44 -71.74 -99.91 31.84
C VAL A 44 -70.87 -100.87 31.04
N GLU A 45 -70.64 -102.03 31.66
CA GLU A 45 -70.34 -103.32 31.05
C GLU A 45 -69.48 -103.31 29.78
N ARG A 46 -68.16 -103.41 29.95
CA ARG A 46 -67.37 -104.26 29.06
C ARG A 46 -67.08 -105.55 29.79
N ILE A 47 -67.73 -106.59 29.30
CA ILE A 47 -67.46 -107.98 29.64
C ILE A 47 -65.97 -108.22 29.35
N SER A 48 -65.30 -108.75 30.39
CA SER A 48 -63.94 -109.26 30.31
C SER A 48 -63.96 -110.49 29.42
N ASP A 49 -63.60 -110.29 28.16
CA ASP A 49 -63.11 -111.35 27.30
C ASP A 49 -61.60 -111.38 27.58
N GLY A 50 -61.17 -112.36 28.38
CA GLY A 50 -59.80 -112.46 28.85
C GLY A 50 -58.81 -112.67 27.71
N GLU A 51 -58.29 -111.57 27.16
CA GLU A 51 -57.03 -111.48 26.43
C GLU A 51 -56.34 -110.13 26.74
N ASN A 52 -55.06 -110.22 27.12
CA ASN A 52 -54.04 -109.18 27.24
C ASN A 52 -54.25 -107.96 28.15
N TYR A 53 -53.95 -108.14 29.44
CA TYR A 53 -53.50 -107.04 30.32
C TYR A 53 -52.25 -106.32 29.77
N ASP A 54 -51.41 -107.01 29.00
CA ASP A 54 -50.20 -106.45 28.39
C ASP A 54 -50.50 -105.37 27.35
N ASP A 55 -51.62 -105.46 26.61
CA ASP A 55 -51.94 -104.49 25.54
C ASP A 55 -52.39 -103.13 26.12
N VAL A 56 -53.15 -103.13 27.23
CA VAL A 56 -53.58 -101.89 27.89
C VAL A 56 -52.41 -101.20 28.61
N VAL A 57 -51.49 -101.98 29.19
CA VAL A 57 -50.25 -101.44 29.79
C VAL A 57 -49.35 -100.86 28.71
N ALA A 58 -49.17 -101.55 27.58
CA ALA A 58 -48.41 -101.05 26.44
C ALA A 58 -49.01 -99.75 25.86
N GLU A 59 -50.34 -99.63 25.79
CA GLU A 59 -51.01 -98.40 25.33
C GLU A 59 -50.84 -97.24 26.32
N LEU A 60 -50.85 -97.51 27.63
CA LEU A 60 -50.56 -96.51 28.68
C LEU A 60 -49.08 -96.10 28.71
N GLU A 61 -48.16 -97.04 28.50
CA GLU A 61 -46.73 -96.78 28.42
C GLU A 61 -46.41 -95.93 27.19
N ALA A 62 -46.97 -96.28 26.02
CA ALA A 62 -46.82 -95.50 24.79
C ALA A 62 -47.37 -94.07 24.93
N THR A 63 -48.52 -93.89 25.58
CA THR A 63 -49.08 -92.54 25.81
C THR A 63 -48.26 -91.73 26.82
N ASN A 64 -47.73 -92.34 27.88
CA ASN A 64 -46.82 -91.66 28.82
C ASN A 64 -45.48 -91.29 28.18
N GLU A 65 -44.92 -92.17 27.34
CA GLU A 65 -43.71 -91.87 26.57
C GLU A 65 -43.94 -90.68 25.63
N THR A 66 -45.07 -90.68 24.89
CA THR A 66 -45.43 -89.58 24.00
C THR A 66 -45.64 -88.26 24.76
N LEU A 67 -46.25 -88.31 25.96
CA LEU A 67 -46.43 -87.14 26.82
C LEU A 67 -45.10 -86.60 27.36
N LEU A 68 -44.18 -87.47 27.76
CA LEU A 68 -42.85 -87.09 28.22
C LEU A 68 -42.02 -86.48 27.09
N GLU A 69 -42.13 -87.02 25.87
CA GLU A 69 -41.46 -86.48 24.68
C GLU A 69 -41.99 -85.09 24.33
N ASN A 70 -43.32 -84.90 24.31
CA ASN A 70 -43.93 -83.59 24.07
C ASN A 70 -43.55 -82.56 25.14
N LEU A 71 -43.57 -82.95 26.42
CA LEU A 71 -43.17 -82.06 27.52
C LEU A 71 -41.68 -81.71 27.47
N SER A 72 -40.83 -82.63 27.04
CA SER A 72 -39.40 -82.36 26.82
C SER A 72 -39.20 -81.39 25.66
N SER A 73 -39.90 -81.61 24.54
CA SER A 73 -39.85 -80.73 23.36
C SER A 73 -40.32 -79.30 23.71
N ASP A 74 -41.46 -79.16 24.38
CA ASP A 74 -42.00 -77.85 24.78
C ASP A 74 -41.04 -77.12 25.74
N LYS A 75 -40.39 -77.85 26.65
CA LYS A 75 -39.39 -77.29 27.56
C LYS A 75 -38.16 -76.78 26.80
N ASP A 76 -37.66 -77.54 25.84
CA ASP A 76 -36.50 -77.17 25.04
C ASP A 76 -36.81 -75.96 24.15
N ASP A 77 -38.00 -75.91 23.55
CA ASP A 77 -38.49 -74.75 22.78
C ASP A 77 -38.60 -73.49 23.64
N LEU A 78 -39.12 -73.62 24.88
CA LEU A 78 -39.20 -72.50 25.83
C LEU A 78 -37.82 -72.00 26.27
N VAL A 79 -36.85 -72.91 26.46
CA VAL A 79 -35.46 -72.54 26.78
C VAL A 79 -34.83 -71.81 25.60
N GLU A 80 -35.07 -72.27 24.36
CA GLU A 80 -34.57 -71.60 23.17
C GLU A 80 -35.17 -70.20 23.00
N GLN A 81 -36.48 -70.04 23.20
CA GLN A 81 -37.16 -68.73 23.17
C GLN A 81 -36.62 -67.79 24.24
N LYS A 82 -36.40 -68.29 25.46
CA LYS A 82 -35.81 -67.50 26.55
C LYS A 82 -34.42 -66.99 26.18
N LEU A 83 -33.56 -67.85 25.64
CA LEU A 83 -32.20 -67.47 25.21
C LEU A 83 -32.24 -66.43 24.08
N LYS A 84 -33.16 -66.57 23.12
CA LYS A 84 -33.37 -65.58 22.05
C LYS A 84 -33.80 -64.22 22.61
N LEU A 85 -34.74 -64.20 23.54
CA LEU A 85 -35.21 -62.96 24.19
C LEU A 85 -34.13 -62.31 25.04
N GLU A 86 -33.36 -63.08 25.81
CA GLU A 86 -32.23 -62.57 26.58
C GLU A 86 -31.16 -61.94 25.68
N ALA A 87 -30.87 -62.56 24.53
CA ALA A 87 -29.97 -61.99 23.53
C ALA A 87 -30.52 -60.70 22.91
N GLU A 88 -31.82 -60.64 22.59
CA GLU A 88 -32.45 -59.42 22.05
C GLU A 88 -32.45 -58.27 23.07
N ILE A 89 -32.73 -58.57 24.35
CA ILE A 89 -32.68 -57.58 25.44
C ILE A 89 -31.26 -57.02 25.59
N ALA A 90 -30.24 -57.89 25.60
CA ALA A 90 -28.85 -57.48 25.70
C ALA A 90 -28.44 -56.60 24.49
N GLN A 91 -28.89 -56.94 23.29
CA GLN A 91 -28.65 -56.13 22.10
C GLN A 91 -29.32 -54.74 22.21
N ARG A 92 -30.60 -54.69 22.60
CA ARG A 92 -31.31 -53.41 22.76
C ARG A 92 -30.72 -52.53 23.86
N GLN A 93 -30.25 -53.12 24.96
CA GLN A 93 -29.55 -52.38 26.01
C GLN A 93 -28.28 -51.71 25.47
N LYS A 94 -27.48 -52.46 24.70
CA LYS A 94 -26.28 -51.90 24.06
C LYS A 94 -26.60 -50.79 23.06
N GLU A 95 -27.68 -50.94 22.28
CA GLU A 95 -28.14 -49.88 21.36
C GLU A 95 -28.63 -48.63 22.10
N LEU A 96 -29.29 -48.78 23.24
CA LEU A 96 -29.73 -47.66 24.08
C LEU A 96 -28.52 -46.92 24.68
N GLU A 97 -27.54 -47.64 25.23
CA GLU A 97 -26.31 -47.04 25.74
C GLU A 97 -25.56 -46.25 24.66
N GLN A 98 -25.47 -46.79 23.44
CA GLN A 98 -24.86 -46.09 22.31
C GLN A 98 -25.63 -44.81 21.96
N LYS A 99 -26.96 -44.85 21.92
CA LYS A 99 -27.79 -43.67 21.66
C LYS A 99 -27.70 -42.63 22.77
N GLU A 100 -27.64 -43.03 24.03
CA GLU A 100 -27.44 -42.11 25.16
C GLU A 100 -26.08 -41.41 25.09
N GLN A 101 -25.01 -42.14 24.75
CA GLN A 101 -23.70 -41.56 24.49
C GLN A 101 -23.72 -40.58 23.30
N GLU A 102 -24.43 -40.92 22.23
CA GLU A 102 -24.57 -40.05 21.07
C GLU A 102 -25.34 -38.76 21.42
N ILE A 103 -26.43 -38.86 22.19
CA ILE A 103 -27.19 -37.69 22.67
C ILE A 103 -26.32 -36.79 23.55
N ALA A 104 -25.61 -37.36 24.53
CA ALA A 104 -24.70 -36.61 25.39
C ALA A 104 -23.60 -35.89 24.59
N SER A 105 -23.07 -36.54 23.55
CA SER A 105 -22.08 -35.91 22.65
C SER A 105 -22.68 -34.75 21.86
N LYS A 106 -23.91 -34.88 21.37
CA LYS A 106 -24.62 -33.84 20.61
C LYS A 106 -24.97 -32.65 21.50
N ASP A 107 -25.41 -32.89 22.73
CA ASP A 107 -25.73 -31.83 23.69
C ASP A 107 -24.48 -31.00 24.04
N ALA A 108 -23.32 -31.64 24.24
CA ALA A 108 -22.06 -30.94 24.45
C ALA A 108 -21.66 -30.06 23.25
N VAL A 109 -21.87 -30.55 22.02
CA VAL A 109 -21.62 -29.76 20.80
C VAL A 109 -22.58 -28.58 20.67
N ILE A 110 -23.86 -28.79 21.00
CA ILE A 110 -24.87 -27.72 20.98
C ILE A 110 -24.53 -26.63 22.00
N GLU A 111 -24.07 -27.00 23.19
CA GLU A 111 -23.67 -26.04 24.23
C GLU A 111 -22.46 -25.23 23.80
N GLY A 112 -21.40 -25.87 23.29
CA GLY A 112 -20.23 -25.18 22.74
C GLY A 112 -20.58 -24.26 21.57
N ASN A 113 -21.50 -24.66 20.70
CA ASN A 113 -21.98 -23.82 19.60
C ASN A 113 -22.78 -22.60 20.09
N LYS A 114 -23.57 -22.73 21.16
CA LYS A 114 -24.29 -21.60 21.76
C LYS A 114 -23.32 -20.56 22.32
N GLU A 115 -22.28 -21.00 23.04
CA GLU A 115 -21.25 -20.10 23.57
C GLU A 115 -20.50 -19.37 22.45
N ALA A 116 -20.13 -20.09 21.39
CA ALA A 116 -19.48 -19.50 20.23
C ALA A 116 -20.37 -18.46 19.53
N LEU A 117 -21.68 -18.71 19.45
CA LEU A 117 -22.65 -17.82 18.81
C LEU A 117 -22.85 -16.54 19.64
N ASP A 118 -22.87 -16.63 20.96
CA ASP A 118 -22.94 -15.47 21.85
C ASP A 118 -21.65 -14.64 21.85
N LEU A 119 -20.48 -15.29 21.76
CA LEU A 119 -19.21 -14.60 21.55
C LEU A 119 -19.21 -13.84 20.21
N ALA A 120 -19.62 -14.50 19.14
CA ALA A 120 -19.70 -13.90 17.80
C ALA A 120 -20.67 -12.70 17.77
N LYS A 121 -21.80 -12.76 18.47
CA LYS A 121 -22.73 -11.61 18.61
C LYS A 121 -22.08 -10.43 19.31
N LYS A 122 -21.35 -10.66 20.40
CA LYS A 122 -20.63 -9.59 21.13
C LYS A 122 -19.55 -8.96 20.27
N GLU A 123 -18.81 -9.77 19.51
CA GLU A 123 -17.81 -9.27 18.56
C GLU A 123 -18.45 -8.45 17.43
N ALA A 124 -19.58 -8.91 16.87
CA ALA A 124 -20.31 -8.17 15.85
C ALA A 124 -20.78 -6.80 16.35
N GLN A 125 -21.32 -6.71 17.57
CA GLN A 125 -21.69 -5.44 18.19
C GLN A 125 -20.50 -4.51 18.38
N LYS A 126 -19.36 -5.06 18.83
CA LYS A 126 -18.12 -4.28 18.98
C LYS A 126 -17.62 -3.76 17.63
N LEU A 127 -17.64 -4.59 16.59
CA LEU A 127 -17.26 -4.18 15.23
C LEU A 127 -18.20 -3.11 14.67
N GLU A 128 -19.50 -3.18 14.95
CA GLU A 128 -20.45 -2.15 14.53
C GLU A 128 -20.17 -0.81 15.20
N SER A 129 -19.86 -0.81 16.50
CA SER A 129 -19.47 0.40 17.23
C SER A 129 -18.19 1.03 16.68
N GLN A 130 -17.18 0.20 16.36
CA GLN A 130 -15.95 0.65 15.73
C GLN A 130 -16.18 1.21 14.33
N ARG A 131 -17.06 0.60 13.52
CA ARG A 131 -17.43 1.12 12.20
C ARG A 131 -18.06 2.51 12.29
N LYS A 132 -19.00 2.71 13.22
CA LYS A 132 -19.61 4.03 13.46
C LYS A 132 -18.58 5.07 13.88
N GLU A 133 -17.61 4.70 14.72
CA GLU A 133 -16.53 5.62 15.12
C GLU A 133 -15.60 5.98 13.94
N ILE A 134 -15.25 4.99 13.11
CA ILE A 134 -14.43 5.21 11.90
C ILE A 134 -15.15 6.11 10.91
N GLU A 135 -16.46 5.92 10.73
CA GLU A 135 -17.28 6.74 9.84
C GLU A 135 -17.33 8.20 10.31
N ARG A 136 -17.52 8.43 11.62
CA ARG A 136 -17.43 9.78 12.21
C ARG A 136 -16.06 10.43 11.98
N LYS A 137 -14.97 9.69 12.23
CA LYS A 137 -13.60 10.20 11.98
C LYS A 137 -13.37 10.51 10.50
N ARG A 138 -13.96 9.72 9.60
CA ARG A 138 -13.86 9.96 8.15
C ARG A 138 -14.59 11.24 7.75
N GLU A 139 -15.78 11.49 8.30
CA GLU A 139 -16.51 12.74 8.06
C GLU A 139 -15.75 13.95 8.60
N GLU A 140 -15.19 13.86 9.81
CA GLU A 140 -14.34 14.91 10.40
C GLU A 140 -13.11 15.20 9.53
N LEU A 141 -12.43 14.16 9.02
CA LEU A 141 -11.28 14.32 8.11
C LEU A 141 -11.67 14.91 6.75
N LEU A 142 -12.84 14.57 6.21
CA LEU A 142 -13.33 15.17 4.96
C LEU A 142 -13.64 16.66 5.14
N GLN A 143 -14.26 17.04 6.25
CA GLN A 143 -14.52 18.45 6.58
C GLN A 143 -13.22 19.23 6.77
N SER A 144 -12.26 18.66 7.51
CA SER A 144 -10.94 19.27 7.71
C SER A 144 -10.19 19.46 6.38
N ASN A 145 -10.17 18.43 5.51
CA ASN A 145 -9.55 18.54 4.19
C ASN A 145 -10.25 19.59 3.30
N ALA A 146 -11.58 19.70 3.37
CA ALA A 146 -12.31 20.72 2.62
C ALA A 146 -11.98 22.14 3.13
N ALA A 147 -11.81 22.32 4.44
CA ALA A 147 -11.37 23.58 5.02
C ALA A 147 -9.94 23.95 4.58
N SER A 148 -9.00 23.02 4.72
CA SER A 148 -7.61 23.21 4.29
C SER A 148 -7.50 23.53 2.78
N LYS A 149 -8.31 22.90 1.94
CA LYS A 149 -8.34 23.20 0.50
C LYS A 149 -8.80 24.63 0.21
N LYS A 150 -9.81 25.12 0.93
CA LYS A 150 -10.28 26.52 0.82
C LYS A 150 -9.20 27.50 1.29
N GLU A 151 -8.50 27.19 2.36
CA GLU A 151 -7.38 28.02 2.85
C GLU A 151 -6.24 28.09 1.83
N LEU A 152 -5.89 26.96 1.20
CA LEU A 152 -4.88 26.94 0.14
C LEU A 152 -5.30 27.75 -1.09
N GLU A 153 -6.56 27.67 -1.49
CA GLU A 153 -7.10 28.47 -2.60
C GLU A 153 -7.06 29.98 -2.30
N LEU A 154 -7.41 30.36 -1.06
CA LEU A 154 -7.30 31.74 -0.60
C LEU A 154 -5.84 32.22 -0.58
N LEU A 155 -4.91 31.40 -0.08
CA LEU A 155 -3.48 31.71 -0.08
C LEU A 155 -2.93 31.87 -1.51
N ALA A 156 -3.32 30.99 -2.43
CA ALA A 156 -2.92 31.05 -3.83
C ALA A 156 -3.39 32.36 -4.48
N LYS A 157 -4.64 32.76 -4.22
CA LYS A 157 -5.19 34.03 -4.72
C LYS A 157 -4.46 35.24 -4.14
N ASN A 158 -4.13 35.22 -2.85
CA ASN A 158 -3.35 36.29 -2.20
C ASN A 158 -1.94 36.37 -2.77
N LEU A 159 -1.30 35.23 -3.06
CA LEU A 159 0.03 35.18 -3.65
C LEU A 159 0.03 35.71 -5.09
N GLU A 160 -0.98 35.38 -5.88
CA GLU A 160 -1.16 35.93 -7.23
C GLU A 160 -1.36 37.44 -7.20
N GLN A 161 -2.17 37.94 -6.26
CA GLN A 161 -2.38 39.37 -6.08
C GLN A 161 -1.08 40.09 -5.65
N ALA A 162 -0.32 39.50 -4.73
CA ALA A 162 0.97 40.05 -4.30
C ALA A 162 2.00 40.08 -5.46
N LYS A 163 2.01 39.06 -6.33
CA LYS A 163 2.84 39.04 -7.53
C LYS A 163 2.48 40.17 -8.50
N LYS A 164 1.18 40.35 -8.80
CA LYS A 164 0.72 41.45 -9.65
C LYS A 164 1.11 42.82 -9.09
N GLN A 165 0.93 43.03 -7.78
CA GLN A 165 1.36 44.28 -7.13
C GLN A 165 2.88 44.48 -7.22
N SER A 166 3.67 43.41 -7.07
CA SER A 166 5.12 43.49 -7.21
C SER A 166 5.55 43.83 -8.64
N GLU A 167 4.89 43.28 -9.66
CA GLU A 167 5.14 43.57 -11.07
C GLU A 167 4.76 45.02 -11.41
N GLU A 168 3.59 45.49 -10.98
CA GLU A 168 3.15 46.88 -11.14
C GLU A 168 4.13 47.87 -10.48
N LEU A 169 4.60 47.57 -9.26
CA LEU A 169 5.60 48.40 -8.58
C LEU A 169 6.95 48.42 -9.31
N ALA A 170 7.37 47.29 -9.90
CA ALA A 170 8.59 47.22 -10.68
C ALA A 170 8.50 48.05 -11.97
N GLU A 171 7.37 47.98 -12.69
CA GLU A 171 7.12 48.81 -13.88
C GLU A 171 7.09 50.29 -13.54
N LEU A 172 6.41 50.66 -12.45
CA LEU A 172 6.29 52.05 -12.01
C LEU A 172 7.65 52.61 -11.58
N LYS A 173 8.49 51.80 -10.94
CA LYS A 173 9.87 52.16 -10.62
C LYS A 173 10.72 52.35 -11.88
N SER A 174 10.64 51.42 -12.84
CA SER A 174 11.36 51.53 -14.11
C SER A 174 10.95 52.79 -14.89
N LYS A 175 9.66 53.12 -14.91
CA LYS A 175 9.17 54.34 -15.55
C LYS A 175 9.71 55.60 -14.87
N LYS A 176 9.70 55.65 -13.54
CA LYS A 176 10.28 56.78 -12.79
C LYS A 176 11.79 56.92 -12.97
N GLU A 177 12.52 55.81 -13.06
CA GLU A 177 13.96 55.82 -13.34
C GLU A 177 14.24 56.40 -14.73
N LYS A 178 13.49 55.98 -15.76
CA LYS A 178 13.59 56.55 -17.11
C LYS A 178 13.24 58.05 -17.16
N GLU A 179 12.19 58.47 -16.46
CA GLU A 179 11.81 59.88 -16.36
C GLU A 179 12.89 60.72 -15.66
N ALA A 180 13.49 60.19 -14.58
CA ALA A 180 14.58 60.86 -13.86
C ALA A 180 15.87 60.94 -14.70
N GLU A 181 16.18 59.90 -15.47
CA GLU A 181 17.33 59.89 -16.39
C GLU A 181 17.14 60.90 -17.53
N ALA A 182 15.93 60.95 -18.13
CA ALA A 182 15.58 61.95 -19.14
C ALA A 182 15.67 63.38 -18.59
N ALA A 183 15.16 63.63 -17.38
CA ALA A 183 15.26 64.94 -16.73
C ALA A 183 16.71 65.36 -16.44
N ARG A 184 17.58 64.39 -16.06
CA ARG A 184 19.02 64.66 -15.88
C ARG A 184 19.71 65.01 -17.19
N LEU A 185 19.41 64.30 -18.28
CA LEU A 185 19.94 64.58 -19.61
C LEU A 185 19.50 65.96 -20.11
N GLU A 186 18.23 66.32 -19.92
CA GLU A 186 17.71 67.64 -20.29
C GLU A 186 18.35 68.75 -19.47
N LEU A 187 18.52 68.56 -18.16
CA LEU A 187 19.19 69.52 -17.29
C LEU A 187 20.67 69.70 -17.72
N ALA A 188 21.39 68.61 -18.00
CA ALA A 188 22.77 68.68 -18.48
C ALA A 188 22.88 69.45 -19.81
N ALA A 189 21.98 69.17 -20.76
CA ALA A 189 21.92 69.89 -22.04
C ALA A 189 21.58 71.38 -21.85
N SER A 190 20.71 71.72 -20.89
CA SER A 190 20.38 73.12 -20.59
C SER A 190 21.57 73.87 -19.98
N VAL A 191 22.35 73.23 -19.12
CA VAL A 191 23.56 73.80 -18.51
C VAL A 191 24.64 74.01 -19.57
N GLU A 192 24.84 73.07 -20.49
CA GLU A 192 25.76 73.26 -21.60
C GLU A 192 25.35 74.42 -22.52
N ARG A 193 24.05 74.52 -22.86
CA ARG A 193 23.55 75.65 -23.66
C ARG A 193 23.75 76.99 -22.95
N ALA A 194 23.50 77.05 -21.64
CA ALA A 194 23.71 78.25 -20.85
C ALA A 194 25.20 78.66 -20.84
N LYS A 195 26.11 77.70 -20.62
CA LYS A 195 27.57 77.95 -20.69
C LYS A 195 28.00 78.42 -22.07
N ALA A 196 27.48 77.81 -23.14
CA ALA A 196 27.80 78.22 -24.52
C ALA A 196 27.30 79.63 -24.83
N GLN A 197 26.11 80.01 -24.35
CA GLN A 197 25.59 81.37 -24.47
C GLN A 197 26.42 82.38 -23.67
N GLU A 198 26.87 82.01 -22.48
CA GLU A 198 27.71 82.87 -21.64
C GLU A 198 29.08 83.12 -22.28
N LEU A 199 29.71 82.07 -22.83
CA LEU A 199 30.94 82.16 -23.64
C LEU A 199 30.75 83.07 -24.86
N ALA A 200 29.70 82.84 -25.66
CA ALA A 200 29.41 83.67 -26.84
C ALA A 200 29.14 85.14 -26.46
N ALA A 201 28.46 85.39 -25.34
CA ALA A 201 28.23 86.75 -24.84
C ALA A 201 29.51 87.41 -24.33
N ALA A 202 30.42 86.65 -23.71
CA ALA A 202 31.74 87.13 -23.29
C ALA A 202 32.62 87.47 -24.50
N GLU A 203 32.64 86.63 -25.52
CA GLU A 203 33.35 86.88 -26.80
C GLU A 203 32.79 88.11 -27.51
N ALA A 204 31.46 88.25 -27.62
CA ALA A 204 30.83 89.42 -28.20
C ALA A 204 31.16 90.72 -27.43
N LYS A 205 31.19 90.66 -26.09
CA LYS A 205 31.62 91.79 -25.26
C LYS A 205 33.10 92.12 -25.49
N ALA A 206 33.97 91.12 -25.61
CA ALA A 206 35.38 91.32 -25.88
C ALA A 206 35.61 92.00 -27.25
N LEU A 207 34.89 91.56 -28.29
CA LEU A 207 34.94 92.17 -29.63
C LEU A 207 34.43 93.62 -29.60
N LEU A 208 33.34 93.91 -28.88
CA LEU A 208 32.86 95.29 -28.71
C LEU A 208 33.86 96.18 -27.97
N ILE A 209 34.57 95.65 -26.97
CA ILE A 209 35.65 96.38 -26.29
C ILE A 209 36.82 96.63 -27.24
N GLU A 210 37.18 95.66 -28.08
CA GLU A 210 38.24 95.82 -29.08
C GLU A 210 37.85 96.84 -30.17
N GLU A 211 36.61 96.81 -30.67
CA GLU A 211 36.09 97.82 -31.59
C GLU A 211 36.09 99.22 -30.96
N LYS A 212 35.68 99.34 -29.69
CA LYS A 212 35.77 100.62 -28.96
C LYS A 212 37.22 101.09 -28.84
N LYS A 213 38.16 100.20 -28.52
CA LYS A 213 39.60 100.53 -28.50
C LYS A 213 40.09 100.98 -29.88
N ARG A 214 39.70 100.31 -30.96
CA ARG A 214 40.03 100.74 -32.33
C ARG A 214 39.41 102.09 -32.67
N SER A 215 38.17 102.34 -32.25
CA SER A 215 37.51 103.63 -32.43
C SER A 215 38.23 104.74 -31.64
N ASP A 216 38.61 104.48 -30.39
CA ASP A 216 39.37 105.42 -29.55
C ASP A 216 40.78 105.67 -30.12
N GLU A 217 41.44 104.64 -30.66
CA GLU A 217 42.71 104.75 -31.38
C GLU A 217 42.57 105.54 -32.68
N LEU A 218 41.48 105.36 -33.43
CA LEU A 218 41.18 106.15 -34.63
C LEU A 218 40.93 107.62 -34.27
N ILE A 219 40.17 107.90 -33.21
CA ILE A 219 39.96 109.26 -32.68
C ILE A 219 41.30 109.87 -32.23
N ALA A 220 42.13 109.12 -31.51
CA ALA A 220 43.47 109.56 -31.11
C ALA A 220 44.41 109.76 -32.32
N SER A 221 44.28 108.95 -33.37
CA SER A 221 45.03 109.11 -34.62
C SER A 221 44.59 110.37 -35.36
N THR A 222 43.30 110.68 -35.35
CA THR A 222 42.72 111.87 -35.97
C THR A 222 43.18 113.11 -35.20
N ALA A 223 43.14 113.10 -33.87
CA ALA A 223 43.68 114.16 -33.02
C ALA A 223 45.21 114.33 -33.21
N LYS A 224 45.96 113.24 -33.42
CA LYS A 224 47.39 113.30 -33.77
C LYS A 224 47.64 113.81 -35.18
N ILE A 225 46.73 113.58 -36.13
CA ILE A 225 46.77 114.15 -37.48
C ILE A 225 46.50 115.65 -37.40
N ASP A 226 45.53 116.09 -36.60
CA ASP A 226 45.28 117.52 -36.34
C ASP A 226 46.48 118.20 -35.67
N GLN A 227 47.08 117.56 -34.66
CA GLN A 227 48.35 118.03 -34.07
C GLN A 227 49.51 118.00 -35.08
N LYS A 228 49.54 117.04 -36.01
CA LYS A 228 50.52 117.02 -37.11
C LYS A 228 50.29 118.13 -38.11
N ILE A 229 49.04 118.50 -38.41
CA ILE A 229 48.71 119.64 -39.26
C ILE A 229 49.15 120.95 -38.58
N ASP A 230 48.89 121.10 -37.28
CA ASP A 230 49.34 122.26 -36.49
C ASP A 230 50.87 122.32 -36.35
N SER A 231 51.54 121.17 -36.20
CA SER A 231 53.01 121.09 -36.11
C SER A 231 53.71 121.12 -37.48
N LEU A 232 53.05 120.77 -38.59
CA LEU A 232 53.52 121.04 -39.95
C LEU A 232 53.39 122.54 -40.29
N ASN A 233 52.31 123.20 -39.86
CA ASN A 233 52.14 124.65 -39.99
C ASN A 233 53.15 125.44 -39.15
N LYS A 234 53.55 124.94 -37.96
CA LYS A 234 54.68 125.49 -37.18
C LYS A 234 56.06 125.02 -37.68
N GLY A 235 56.15 123.84 -38.28
CA GLY A 235 57.38 123.24 -38.79
C GLY A 235 57.89 123.84 -40.10
N LEU A 236 56.99 124.37 -40.95
CA LEU A 236 57.37 125.14 -42.13
C LEU A 236 58.02 126.50 -41.80
N ASP A 237 57.82 127.03 -40.60
CA ASP A 237 58.43 128.29 -40.11
C ASP A 237 59.73 128.05 -39.32
N GLY A 238 59.97 126.80 -38.86
CA GLY A 238 61.06 126.41 -37.95
C GLY A 238 62.25 125.66 -38.57
N VAL A 239 62.15 125.15 -39.80
CA VAL A 239 63.26 124.48 -40.51
C VAL A 239 64.44 125.43 -40.79
N GLY A 240 64.22 126.75 -40.65
CA GLY A 240 65.25 127.77 -40.82
C GLY A 240 66.22 127.97 -39.65
N LYS A 241 66.05 127.34 -38.47
CA LYS A 241 66.88 127.71 -37.31
C LYS A 241 67.62 126.63 -36.53
N ASP A 242 67.10 125.41 -36.32
CA ASP A 242 67.73 124.52 -35.34
C ASP A 242 68.09 123.14 -35.88
N LEU A 243 68.86 123.17 -36.98
CA LEU A 243 69.84 122.14 -37.35
C LEU A 243 71.07 122.24 -36.42
N LYS A 244 70.82 122.27 -35.10
CA LYS A 244 71.81 122.44 -34.03
C LYS A 244 71.34 121.71 -32.78
N SER A 245 72.16 120.77 -32.31
CA SER A 245 71.98 119.97 -31.09
C SER A 245 71.04 118.76 -31.29
N VAL A 246 71.51 117.57 -31.64
CA VAL A 246 72.37 116.68 -30.82
C VAL A 246 71.86 116.57 -29.38
N GLY A 247 71.65 115.33 -28.93
CA GLY A 247 72.09 114.96 -27.59
C GLY A 247 71.05 114.29 -26.70
N GLU A 248 71.06 112.96 -26.75
CA GLU A 248 71.17 112.09 -25.55
C GLU A 248 69.99 111.92 -24.58
N GLY A 249 69.76 110.66 -24.21
CA GLY A 249 68.94 110.24 -23.06
C GLY A 249 68.21 108.93 -23.30
N LEU A 250 68.91 107.78 -23.29
CA LEU A 250 68.93 106.82 -22.16
C LEU A 250 67.58 106.06 -21.98
N VAL A 251 67.42 104.82 -22.45
CA VAL A 251 67.95 103.50 -21.98
C VAL A 251 67.33 103.01 -20.67
N GLY A 252 66.84 101.76 -20.70
CA GLY A 252 66.58 100.87 -19.53
C GLY A 252 65.20 100.18 -19.64
N VAL A 253 65.03 98.97 -20.20
CA VAL A 253 65.44 97.62 -19.73
C VAL A 253 64.87 97.32 -18.32
N GLY A 254 64.20 96.21 -17.99
CA GLY A 254 63.91 94.94 -18.64
C GLY A 254 63.36 93.91 -17.61
N GLU A 255 62.70 92.85 -18.13
CA GLU A 255 62.79 91.42 -17.69
C GLU A 255 62.20 90.96 -16.31
N LYS A 256 61.75 89.70 -16.04
CA LYS A 256 61.30 88.46 -16.73
C LYS A 256 61.04 87.37 -15.63
N ILE A 257 60.11 86.40 -15.85
CA ILE A 257 60.21 84.90 -15.64
C ILE A 257 60.40 84.37 -14.18
N SER A 258 59.81 83.27 -13.66
CA SER A 258 59.77 81.87 -14.15
C SER A 258 58.75 80.93 -13.45
N THR A 259 58.70 79.71 -14.02
CA THR A 259 57.84 78.52 -13.92
C THR A 259 58.34 77.38 -13.00
N VAL A 260 57.54 76.29 -12.94
CA VAL A 260 57.80 74.82 -12.71
C VAL A 260 57.12 74.28 -11.42
N SER A 261 56.11 73.38 -11.43
CA SER A 261 55.84 71.98 -11.87
C SER A 261 56.11 70.87 -10.82
N ASP A 262 55.03 70.14 -10.50
CA ASP A 262 54.79 68.73 -10.13
C ASP A 262 55.70 67.92 -9.18
N ASP A 263 55.08 67.35 -8.13
CA ASP A 263 55.39 66.01 -7.63
C ASP A 263 54.21 65.36 -6.88
N VAL A 264 54.18 64.02 -6.90
CA VAL A 264 53.03 63.13 -6.66
C VAL A 264 52.95 62.56 -5.22
N SER A 265 51.72 62.24 -4.80
CA SER A 265 51.29 61.23 -3.79
C SER A 265 51.31 61.55 -2.29
N SER A 266 50.12 61.74 -1.71
CA SER A 266 49.70 61.11 -0.44
C SER A 266 48.19 61.29 -0.19
N VAL A 267 47.65 60.41 0.66
CA VAL A 267 46.36 60.47 1.38
C VAL A 267 45.15 59.75 0.75
N LYS A 268 45.23 58.45 0.97
CA LYS A 268 44.21 57.47 1.36
C LYS A 268 43.27 57.99 2.47
N GLU A 269 41.95 58.03 2.24
CA GLU A 269 40.93 57.83 3.28
C GLU A 269 39.51 57.69 2.67
N GLY A 270 38.80 56.61 3.04
CA GLY A 270 37.33 56.63 3.03
C GLY A 270 36.53 55.63 2.19
N VAL A 271 36.85 54.32 2.15
CA VAL A 271 35.82 53.28 1.89
C VAL A 271 36.21 51.97 2.59
N SER A 272 35.54 51.64 3.70
CA SER A 272 35.55 50.29 4.28
C SER A 272 34.16 50.00 4.85
N LYS A 273 33.26 49.49 4.00
CA LYS A 273 32.03 48.81 4.44
C LYS A 273 31.47 47.92 3.33
N VAL A 274 32.21 46.85 3.00
CA VAL A 274 31.69 45.69 2.24
C VAL A 274 32.38 44.44 2.78
N GLU A 275 32.02 44.03 4.00
CA GLU A 275 32.37 42.72 4.55
C GLU A 275 31.25 42.26 5.49
N LYS A 276 30.06 41.98 4.94
CA LYS A 276 29.05 41.16 5.66
C LYS A 276 27.95 40.47 4.83
N ASP A 277 28.05 40.42 3.50
CA ASP A 277 26.97 39.87 2.65
C ASP A 277 27.33 38.59 1.86
N VAL A 278 28.43 37.90 2.19
CA VAL A 278 28.85 36.69 1.44
C VAL A 278 28.79 35.38 2.25
N GLN A 279 28.47 35.42 3.55
CA GLN A 279 28.37 34.20 4.37
C GLN A 279 26.95 33.74 4.70
N GLU A 280 25.91 34.53 4.43
CA GLU A 280 24.52 34.16 4.75
C GLU A 280 23.78 33.47 3.58
N SER A 281 24.38 33.42 2.39
CA SER A 281 23.73 32.88 1.18
C SER A 281 23.95 31.38 0.96
N VAL A 282 24.93 30.76 1.64
CA VAL A 282 25.23 29.32 1.46
C VAL A 282 24.40 28.42 2.39
N GLU A 283 24.01 28.92 3.56
CA GLU A 283 23.21 28.16 4.53
C GLU A 283 21.71 28.24 4.23
N VAL A 284 21.20 29.41 3.82
CA VAL A 284 19.81 29.60 3.37
C VAL A 284 19.52 28.83 2.08
N GLN A 285 20.50 28.73 1.17
CA GLN A 285 20.37 27.86 -0.01
C GLN A 285 20.37 26.37 0.37
N LYS A 286 21.27 25.91 1.26
CA LYS A 286 21.27 24.51 1.74
C LYS A 286 19.99 24.11 2.47
N GLU A 287 19.36 25.02 3.19
CA GLU A 287 18.11 24.76 3.91
C GLU A 287 16.90 24.73 2.97
N ASN A 288 16.88 25.58 1.93
CA ASN A 288 15.90 25.52 0.86
C ASN A 288 16.07 24.27 -0.03
N PHE A 289 17.30 23.79 -0.25
CA PHE A 289 17.55 22.49 -0.91
C PHE A 289 17.08 21.30 -0.04
N ARG A 290 17.13 21.40 1.29
CA ARG A 290 16.58 20.35 2.18
C ARG A 290 15.06 20.30 2.17
N LYS A 291 14.37 21.44 2.03
CA LYS A 291 12.90 21.51 1.92
C LYS A 291 12.36 21.12 0.53
N LEU A 292 13.22 21.07 -0.49
CA LEU A 292 12.89 20.56 -1.83
C LEU A 292 12.99 19.03 -1.95
N ASN A 293 13.69 18.36 -1.03
CA ASN A 293 13.88 16.89 -1.05
C ASN A 293 12.64 16.07 -0.68
N GLU A 294 11.59 16.67 -0.09
CA GLU A 294 10.30 15.98 0.13
C GLU A 294 9.48 15.84 -1.17
N ARG A 295 9.94 16.46 -2.28
CA ARG A 295 9.33 16.39 -3.62
C ARG A 295 10.21 15.73 -4.69
N GLN A 296 11.40 15.25 -4.35
CA GLN A 296 12.31 14.72 -5.35
C GLN A 296 11.88 13.32 -5.85
N THR A 297 11.36 13.30 -7.07
CA THR A 297 11.33 12.11 -7.92
C THR A 297 12.77 11.61 -8.07
N ARG A 298 13.02 10.35 -7.72
CA ARG A 298 14.32 9.69 -7.92
C ARG A 298 14.50 9.36 -9.39
N SER A 299 15.74 9.37 -9.85
CA SER A 299 16.07 8.88 -11.18
C SER A 299 15.81 7.39 -11.29
N VAL A 300 15.54 6.91 -12.51
CA VAL A 300 15.30 5.49 -12.79
C VAL A 300 16.50 4.63 -12.35
N ASN A 301 17.72 5.10 -12.59
CA ASN A 301 18.95 4.43 -12.17
C ASN A 301 19.07 4.31 -10.64
N GLU A 302 18.64 5.33 -9.87
CA GLU A 302 18.64 5.26 -8.41
C GLU A 302 17.62 4.24 -7.89
N ILE A 303 16.45 4.14 -8.52
CA ILE A 303 15.43 3.14 -8.19
C ILE A 303 15.97 1.73 -8.44
N PHE A 304 16.56 1.50 -9.61
CA PHE A 304 17.17 0.21 -9.94
C PHE A 304 18.35 -0.13 -9.02
N THR A 305 19.24 0.82 -8.75
CA THR A 305 20.38 0.64 -7.82
C THR A 305 19.87 0.27 -6.42
N ARG A 306 18.81 0.94 -5.97
CA ARG A 306 18.17 0.63 -4.69
C ARG A 306 17.58 -0.78 -4.66
N TYR A 307 16.95 -1.23 -5.74
CA TYR A 307 16.50 -2.61 -5.88
C TYR A 307 17.68 -3.59 -5.79
N GLU A 308 18.72 -3.42 -6.61
CA GLU A 308 19.88 -4.32 -6.64
C GLU A 308 20.61 -4.42 -5.29
N GLN A 309 20.73 -3.31 -4.57
CA GLN A 309 21.38 -3.27 -3.25
C GLN A 309 20.55 -3.93 -2.13
N ASN A 310 19.25 -4.13 -2.34
CA ASN A 310 18.32 -4.59 -1.30
C ASN A 310 17.51 -5.84 -1.71
N LYS A 311 17.76 -6.40 -2.89
CA LYS A 311 17.16 -7.67 -3.30
C LYS A 311 17.68 -8.81 -2.43
N VAL A 312 16.80 -9.77 -2.21
CA VAL A 312 17.01 -10.99 -1.44
C VAL A 312 16.56 -12.15 -2.30
N SER A 313 17.14 -13.32 -2.12
CA SER A 313 16.77 -14.51 -2.88
C SER A 313 15.88 -15.40 -2.02
N LEU A 314 14.69 -15.71 -2.52
CA LEU A 314 13.83 -16.75 -1.97
C LEU A 314 14.20 -18.10 -2.58
N ASP A 315 14.70 -19.01 -1.75
CA ASP A 315 14.97 -20.39 -2.12
C ASP A 315 13.88 -21.30 -1.57
N LEU A 316 13.26 -22.10 -2.42
CA LEU A 316 12.33 -23.17 -2.04
C LEU A 316 12.88 -24.51 -2.52
N ILE A 317 12.98 -25.48 -1.61
CA ILE A 317 13.31 -26.87 -1.93
C ILE A 317 12.04 -27.68 -1.75
N TYR A 318 11.69 -28.50 -2.74
CA TYR A 318 10.41 -29.21 -2.72
C TYR A 318 10.50 -30.59 -3.34
N THR A 319 9.72 -31.50 -2.78
CA THR A 319 9.48 -32.83 -3.34
C THR A 319 8.09 -32.84 -3.98
N HIS A 320 7.97 -33.37 -5.20
CA HIS A 320 6.68 -33.54 -5.87
C HIS A 320 6.55 -34.91 -6.54
N LYS A 321 5.32 -35.33 -6.79
CA LYS A 321 5.03 -36.53 -7.58
C LYS A 321 5.29 -36.23 -9.05
N SER A 322 5.96 -37.16 -9.74
CA SER A 322 6.30 -37.05 -11.15
C SER A 322 6.05 -38.36 -11.89
N GLY A 323 5.67 -38.26 -13.16
CA GLY A 323 5.47 -39.40 -14.06
C GLY A 323 4.23 -40.26 -13.76
N ILE A 324 4.02 -41.27 -14.60
CA ILE A 324 2.86 -42.18 -14.53
C ILE A 324 2.88 -42.99 -13.23
N PHE A 325 4.08 -43.35 -12.75
CA PHE A 325 4.29 -44.13 -11.52
C PHE A 325 4.25 -43.31 -10.23
N GLN A 326 4.00 -41.98 -10.30
CA GLN A 326 3.90 -41.09 -9.14
C GLN A 326 5.11 -41.20 -8.19
N THR A 327 6.32 -41.19 -8.76
CA THR A 327 7.55 -41.22 -7.98
C THR A 327 7.85 -39.84 -7.39
N ASN A 328 8.51 -39.80 -6.23
CA ASN A 328 8.96 -38.56 -5.62
C ASN A 328 10.18 -38.04 -6.38
N ARG A 329 10.16 -36.74 -6.71
CA ARG A 329 11.28 -36.01 -7.30
C ARG A 329 11.52 -34.74 -6.51
N ASP A 330 12.78 -34.50 -6.19
CA ASP A 330 13.23 -33.26 -5.55
C ASP A 330 13.61 -32.24 -6.62
N ASP A 331 13.24 -30.99 -6.37
CA ASP A 331 13.48 -29.86 -7.26
C ASP A 331 13.72 -28.59 -6.42
N LYS A 332 14.33 -27.57 -7.03
CA LYS A 332 14.66 -26.30 -6.37
C LYS A 332 14.09 -25.14 -7.19
N PHE A 333 13.48 -24.20 -6.49
CA PHE A 333 13.08 -22.91 -7.02
C PHE A 333 13.88 -21.80 -6.32
N SER A 334 14.39 -20.84 -7.09
CA SER A 334 15.12 -19.69 -6.56
C SER A 334 14.71 -18.46 -7.37
N VAL A 335 14.39 -17.37 -6.68
CA VAL A 335 13.99 -16.11 -7.31
C VAL A 335 14.44 -14.93 -6.47
N ASP A 336 14.90 -13.87 -7.13
CA ASP A 336 15.17 -12.60 -6.48
C ASP A 336 13.84 -11.88 -6.17
N THR A 337 13.77 -11.24 -5.02
CA THR A 337 12.61 -10.47 -4.56
C THR A 337 13.11 -9.35 -3.64
N ILE A 338 12.21 -8.48 -3.23
CA ILE A 338 12.46 -7.50 -2.17
C ILE A 338 11.64 -7.81 -0.92
N LEU A 339 11.98 -7.14 0.18
CA LEU A 339 11.20 -7.15 1.41
C LEU A 339 10.42 -5.85 1.52
N MET A 340 9.13 -5.96 1.79
CA MET A 340 8.27 -4.80 2.05
C MET A 340 7.61 -4.87 3.42
N VAL A 341 7.33 -3.70 3.98
CA VAL A 341 6.58 -3.54 5.22
C VAL A 341 5.15 -3.14 4.89
N ASP A 342 4.20 -3.83 5.51
CA ASP A 342 2.80 -3.43 5.54
C ASP A 342 2.28 -3.56 6.97
N GLY A 343 2.04 -2.41 7.61
CA GLY A 343 1.80 -2.32 9.05
C GLY A 343 3.00 -2.83 9.86
N ASN A 344 2.77 -3.84 10.70
CA ASN A 344 3.79 -4.42 11.57
C ASN A 344 4.47 -5.67 10.98
N PHE A 345 4.14 -6.03 9.74
CA PHE A 345 4.60 -7.28 9.13
C PHE A 345 5.53 -7.00 7.95
N VAL A 346 6.52 -7.88 7.80
CA VAL A 346 7.44 -7.88 6.66
C VAL A 346 7.09 -9.05 5.75
N TYR A 347 6.95 -8.75 4.45
CA TYR A 347 6.60 -9.71 3.41
C TYR A 347 7.65 -9.69 2.30
N ALA A 348 7.96 -10.87 1.76
CA ALA A 348 8.49 -10.99 0.41
C ALA A 348 7.35 -11.28 -0.58
N LEU A 349 7.46 -10.76 -1.81
CA LEU A 349 6.43 -10.85 -2.84
C LEU A 349 6.94 -11.64 -4.03
N VAL A 350 6.21 -12.68 -4.39
CA VAL A 350 6.63 -13.59 -5.44
C VAL A 350 5.44 -13.96 -6.32
N HIS A 351 5.65 -13.95 -7.62
CA HIS A 351 4.68 -14.52 -8.53
C HIS A 351 4.74 -16.05 -8.43
N ALA A 352 3.59 -16.72 -8.36
CA ALA A 352 3.46 -18.17 -8.31
C ALA A 352 4.02 -18.89 -9.56
N LYS A 353 4.42 -18.14 -10.59
CA LYS A 353 4.91 -18.71 -11.84
C LYS A 353 6.26 -19.34 -11.55
N ASP A 354 6.50 -20.51 -12.14
CA ASP A 354 7.72 -21.29 -11.97
C ASP A 354 7.96 -21.83 -10.55
N SER A 355 7.26 -21.32 -9.53
CA SER A 355 7.35 -21.76 -8.14
C SER A 355 6.72 -23.15 -7.92
N PRO A 356 6.98 -23.81 -6.78
CA PRO A 356 6.32 -25.05 -6.42
C PRO A 356 4.80 -24.90 -6.34
N PHE A 357 4.33 -23.69 -6.05
CA PHE A 357 2.94 -23.33 -5.81
C PHE A 357 2.25 -22.77 -7.06
N ARG A 358 2.76 -23.10 -8.26
CA ARG A 358 2.19 -22.62 -9.52
C ARG A 358 0.73 -23.00 -9.67
N VAL A 359 -0.08 -22.00 -10.03
CA VAL A 359 -1.52 -22.17 -10.23
C VAL A 359 -1.78 -22.41 -11.71
N GLU A 360 -1.98 -23.67 -12.06
CA GLU A 360 -2.22 -24.14 -13.43
C GLU A 360 -3.33 -25.20 -13.45
N PHE A 361 -3.78 -25.60 -14.64
CA PHE A 361 -4.88 -26.58 -14.77
C PHE A 361 -4.55 -27.93 -14.11
N ASN A 362 -3.30 -28.37 -14.23
CA ASN A 362 -2.80 -29.62 -13.65
C ASN A 362 -1.51 -29.34 -12.84
N PRO A 363 -1.63 -28.83 -11.61
CA PRO A 363 -0.47 -28.51 -10.79
C PRO A 363 0.29 -29.78 -10.40
N ARG A 364 1.61 -29.64 -10.20
CA ARG A 364 2.43 -30.71 -9.61
C ARG A 364 1.87 -31.06 -8.23
N LYS A 365 1.71 -32.35 -7.94
CA LYS A 365 1.34 -32.81 -6.59
C LYS A 365 2.53 -32.69 -5.65
N LEU A 366 2.49 -31.70 -4.77
CA LEU A 366 3.54 -31.45 -3.78
C LEU A 366 3.47 -32.49 -2.65
N VAL A 367 4.64 -32.87 -2.15
CA VAL A 367 4.81 -33.79 -1.01
C VAL A 367 5.42 -33.06 0.18
N SER A 368 6.42 -32.22 -0.06
CA SER A 368 7.07 -31.38 0.94
C SER A 368 7.57 -30.10 0.29
N VAL A 369 7.62 -29.02 1.06
CA VAL A 369 8.26 -27.76 0.66
C VAL A 369 8.93 -27.16 1.88
N THR A 370 10.20 -26.80 1.76
CA THR A 370 10.93 -25.97 2.72
C THR A 370 11.38 -24.69 2.01
N GLY A 371 11.62 -23.63 2.77
CA GLY A 371 12.02 -22.36 2.19
C GLY A 371 12.90 -21.53 3.11
N GLN A 372 13.75 -20.74 2.51
CA GLN A 372 14.59 -19.77 3.20
C GLN A 372 14.79 -18.52 2.34
N ILE A 373 15.01 -17.38 2.97
CA ILE A 373 15.43 -16.15 2.32
C ILE A 373 16.88 -15.90 2.65
N THR A 374 17.68 -15.67 1.62
CA THR A 374 19.09 -15.32 1.70
C THR A 374 19.33 -13.94 1.09
N GLY A 375 20.44 -13.31 1.44
CA GLY A 375 20.79 -12.01 0.89
C GLY A 375 22.14 -11.53 1.39
N PRO A 376 22.79 -10.62 0.66
CA PRO A 376 24.15 -10.17 0.99
C PRO A 376 24.23 -9.45 2.35
N LYS A 377 23.10 -8.96 2.85
CA LYS A 377 22.98 -8.22 4.11
C LYS A 377 22.53 -9.10 5.29
N PHE A 378 22.33 -10.41 5.07
CA PHE A 378 21.96 -11.35 6.13
C PHE A 378 23.14 -12.22 6.53
N LYS A 379 23.40 -12.31 7.83
CA LYS A 379 24.41 -13.23 8.38
C LYS A 379 23.95 -14.69 8.32
N GLU A 380 22.67 -14.91 8.59
CA GLU A 380 22.02 -16.21 8.61
C GLU A 380 20.77 -16.17 7.72
N PRO A 381 20.44 -17.26 7.00
CA PRO A 381 19.21 -17.35 6.23
C PRO A 381 17.95 -17.20 7.11
N LEU A 382 16.98 -16.43 6.63
CA LEU A 382 15.66 -16.30 7.27
C LEU A 382 14.78 -17.48 6.86
N GLN A 383 14.39 -18.32 7.81
CA GLN A 383 13.54 -19.47 7.51
C GLN A 383 12.12 -19.04 7.13
N VAL A 384 11.62 -19.60 6.03
CA VAL A 384 10.24 -19.37 5.57
C VAL A 384 9.32 -20.37 6.25
N LYS A 385 8.47 -19.86 7.14
CA LYS A 385 7.53 -20.69 7.92
C LYS A 385 6.23 -20.96 7.19
N GLU A 386 5.76 -20.01 6.39
CA GLU A 386 4.53 -20.14 5.62
C GLU A 386 4.55 -19.25 4.39
N ILE A 387 3.62 -19.53 3.48
CA ILE A 387 3.27 -18.68 2.34
C ILE A 387 1.75 -18.48 2.32
N ALA A 388 1.30 -17.40 1.69
CA ALA A 388 -0.13 -17.17 1.48
C ALA A 388 -0.39 -16.62 0.09
N PHE A 389 -1.51 -17.03 -0.52
CA PHE A 389 -1.96 -16.47 -1.77
C PHE A 389 -2.76 -15.20 -1.54
N MET A 390 -2.63 -14.27 -2.47
CA MET A 390 -3.44 -13.06 -2.51
C MET A 390 -4.80 -13.33 -3.17
N ASP A 391 -5.69 -12.34 -3.14
CA ASP A 391 -6.96 -12.33 -3.86
C ASP A 391 -6.79 -12.47 -5.40
N ASP A 392 -5.60 -12.21 -5.94
CA ASP A 392 -5.13 -12.79 -7.20
C ASP A 392 -4.31 -14.07 -6.92
N PRO A 393 -4.74 -15.25 -7.40
CA PRO A 393 -4.08 -16.53 -7.11
C PRO A 393 -2.67 -16.66 -7.71
N ARG A 394 -2.25 -15.72 -8.57
CA ARG A 394 -0.89 -15.71 -9.11
C ARG A 394 0.12 -15.05 -8.19
N ILE A 395 -0.33 -14.32 -7.17
CA ILE A 395 0.57 -13.60 -6.27
C ILE A 395 0.65 -14.33 -4.94
N ILE A 396 1.87 -14.59 -4.50
CA ILE A 396 2.22 -15.21 -3.23
C ILE A 396 2.93 -14.17 -2.39
N ILE A 397 2.53 -14.08 -1.13
CA ILE A 397 3.28 -13.36 -0.10
C ILE A 397 3.93 -14.35 0.86
N VAL A 398 5.12 -13.99 1.32
CA VAL A 398 5.90 -14.77 2.28
C VAL A 398 6.10 -13.94 3.55
N PRO A 399 5.29 -14.15 4.60
CA PRO A 399 5.46 -13.43 5.86
C PRO A 399 6.71 -13.93 6.60
N LEU A 400 7.59 -13.00 6.98
CA LEU A 400 8.88 -13.35 7.58
C LEU A 400 8.87 -13.38 9.11
N TYR A 401 7.79 -12.96 9.75
CA TYR A 401 7.64 -12.93 11.21
C TYR A 401 8.85 -12.33 11.96
N ALA A 402 9.57 -11.44 11.29
CA ALA A 402 10.74 -10.75 11.79
C ALA A 402 10.35 -9.30 12.10
N ASN A 403 10.94 -8.72 13.15
CA ASN A 403 10.70 -7.34 13.52
C ASN A 403 11.30 -6.41 12.44
N PRO A 404 10.51 -5.52 11.81
CA PRO A 404 11.03 -4.58 10.81
C PRO A 404 12.24 -3.75 11.31
N GLN A 405 12.23 -3.37 12.58
CA GLN A 405 13.31 -2.58 13.19
C GLN A 405 14.61 -3.36 13.33
N GLU A 406 14.52 -4.68 13.55
CA GLU A 406 15.70 -5.56 13.64
C GLU A 406 16.28 -5.84 12.26
N LEU A 407 15.42 -6.08 11.27
CA LEU A 407 15.86 -6.22 9.88
C LEU A 407 16.55 -4.95 9.40
N ALA A 408 16.02 -3.76 9.68
CA ALA A 408 16.66 -2.51 9.29
C ALA A 408 18.10 -2.34 9.86
N LYS A 409 18.41 -2.93 11.02
CA LYS A 409 19.77 -2.91 11.60
C LYS A 409 20.79 -3.73 10.79
N THR A 410 20.34 -4.65 9.94
CA THR A 410 21.24 -5.38 9.04
C THR A 410 21.70 -4.53 7.85
N GLY A 411 21.17 -3.30 7.72
CA GLY A 411 21.43 -2.40 6.61
C GLY A 411 20.58 -2.68 5.38
N ILE A 412 19.65 -3.64 5.45
CA ILE A 412 18.66 -3.84 4.38
C ILE A 412 17.59 -2.75 4.46
N GLU A 413 17.29 -2.15 3.32
CA GLU A 413 16.16 -1.24 3.21
C GLU A 413 14.88 -2.02 2.95
N LEU A 414 13.85 -1.72 3.72
CA LEU A 414 12.51 -2.27 3.53
C LEU A 414 11.70 -1.32 2.66
N PHE A 415 11.01 -1.87 1.67
CA PHE A 415 10.17 -1.11 0.77
C PHE A 415 8.77 -0.91 1.37
N ASN A 416 8.09 0.17 0.98
CA ASN A 416 6.73 0.46 1.41
C ASN A 416 5.84 0.66 0.20
N ALA A 417 4.54 0.42 0.39
CA ALA A 417 3.53 0.85 -0.57
C ALA A 417 3.26 2.35 -0.44
N PRO A 418 2.90 3.06 -1.53
CA PRO A 418 2.56 4.47 -1.47
C PRO A 418 1.35 4.76 -0.56
N GLU A 419 1.44 5.85 0.19
CA GLU A 419 0.33 6.32 1.03
C GLU A 419 -0.90 6.68 0.18
N ASN A 420 -0.68 7.42 -0.93
CA ASN A 420 -1.71 7.81 -1.88
C ASN A 420 -1.61 7.02 -3.20
N PRO A 421 -2.45 5.99 -3.41
CA PRO A 421 -2.36 5.09 -4.54
C PRO A 421 -3.06 5.63 -5.81
N PHE A 422 -3.40 6.91 -5.86
CA PHE A 422 -4.12 7.55 -6.97
C PHE A 422 -3.26 8.57 -7.73
N LEU A 423 -2.01 8.79 -7.31
CA LEU A 423 -1.08 9.74 -7.92
C LEU A 423 0.10 8.99 -8.54
N PHE A 424 -0.14 8.29 -9.64
CA PHE A 424 0.93 7.69 -10.42
C PHE A 424 0.87 8.27 -11.83
N ASP A 425 1.76 9.20 -12.14
CA ASP A 425 1.92 9.66 -13.52
C ASP A 425 2.91 8.75 -14.27
N ASP A 426 3.99 8.35 -13.59
CA ASP A 426 5.04 7.49 -14.12
C ASP A 426 5.49 6.43 -13.10
N ALA A 427 5.89 5.26 -13.59
CA ALA A 427 6.44 4.14 -12.85
C ALA A 427 7.73 3.61 -13.49
N VAL A 428 8.52 2.92 -12.68
CA VAL A 428 9.72 2.20 -13.11
C VAL A 428 9.47 0.71 -12.94
N VAL A 429 9.60 -0.06 -14.01
CA VAL A 429 9.49 -1.52 -13.97
C VAL A 429 10.87 -2.13 -14.02
N VAL A 430 11.11 -3.09 -13.13
CA VAL A 430 12.39 -3.81 -13.00
C VAL A 430 12.17 -5.28 -13.31
N ASP A 431 12.92 -5.77 -14.29
CA ASP A 431 13.05 -7.18 -14.64
C ASP A 431 13.80 -7.92 -13.53
N VAL A 432 13.11 -8.83 -12.86
CA VAL A 432 13.69 -9.56 -11.74
C VAL A 432 14.71 -10.60 -12.22
N LYS A 433 14.64 -11.06 -13.47
CA LYS A 433 15.49 -12.13 -14.02
C LYS A 433 16.76 -11.58 -14.66
N ASP A 434 16.61 -10.62 -15.56
CA ASP A 434 17.71 -10.14 -16.41
C ASP A 434 18.28 -8.79 -15.93
N GLY A 435 17.75 -8.21 -14.85
CA GLY A 435 18.24 -6.95 -14.28
C GLY A 435 18.08 -5.73 -15.21
N ARG A 436 17.13 -5.80 -16.14
CA ARG A 436 16.74 -4.69 -17.02
C ARG A 436 15.69 -3.83 -16.33
N PHE A 437 15.57 -2.58 -16.77
CA PHE A 437 14.54 -1.70 -16.25
C PHE A 437 14.14 -0.62 -17.26
N GLY A 438 12.92 -0.10 -17.09
CA GLY A 438 12.37 0.94 -17.94
C GLY A 438 11.36 1.81 -17.20
N GLN A 439 11.19 3.03 -17.66
CA GLN A 439 10.15 3.94 -17.18
C GLN A 439 8.94 3.86 -18.11
N THR A 440 7.75 3.84 -17.54
CA THR A 440 6.49 3.90 -18.29
C THR A 440 5.42 4.62 -17.49
N LYS A 441 4.30 4.93 -18.13
CA LYS A 441 3.10 5.42 -17.44
C LYS A 441 2.36 4.25 -16.82
N CYS A 442 1.76 4.49 -15.66
CA CYS A 442 0.89 3.52 -15.04
C CYS A 442 -0.36 4.19 -14.52
N LEU A 443 -1.49 3.51 -14.64
CA LEU A 443 -2.79 4.00 -14.22
C LEU A 443 -3.49 2.90 -13.44
N ARG A 444 -4.21 3.25 -12.39
CA ARG A 444 -5.02 2.25 -11.69
C ARG A 444 -6.17 1.82 -12.60
N ASP A 445 -6.45 0.52 -12.66
CA ASP A 445 -7.56 0.03 -13.47
C ASP A 445 -8.89 0.58 -12.95
N GLU A 446 -9.66 1.21 -13.83
CA GLU A 446 -10.94 1.85 -13.47
C GLU A 446 -12.00 0.86 -12.99
N LYS A 447 -11.92 -0.40 -13.42
CA LYS A 447 -12.93 -1.43 -13.17
C LYS A 447 -12.55 -2.34 -12.00
N ASP A 448 -11.27 -2.64 -11.85
CA ASP A 448 -10.75 -3.50 -10.80
C ASP A 448 -9.53 -2.87 -10.13
N GLY A 449 -9.77 -2.13 -9.05
CA GLY A 449 -8.73 -1.41 -8.32
C GLY A 449 -7.67 -2.29 -7.64
N ARG A 450 -7.69 -3.62 -7.83
CA ARG A 450 -6.60 -4.53 -7.48
C ARG A 450 -5.44 -4.46 -8.45
N TYR A 451 -5.65 -3.95 -9.67
CA TYR A 451 -4.66 -3.90 -10.72
C TYR A 451 -4.26 -2.48 -11.09
N ILE A 452 -3.02 -2.35 -11.55
CA ILE A 452 -2.44 -1.17 -12.16
C ILE A 452 -2.14 -1.56 -13.60
N GLU A 453 -2.70 -0.82 -14.54
CA GLU A 453 -2.34 -0.87 -15.95
C GLU A 453 -0.97 -0.22 -16.13
N VAL A 454 -0.10 -0.92 -16.84
CA VAL A 454 1.27 -0.55 -17.14
C VAL A 454 1.35 -0.46 -18.65
N ASP A 455 1.60 0.74 -19.17
CA ASP A 455 1.51 0.96 -20.62
C ASP A 455 2.76 0.45 -21.33
N GLU A 456 2.68 -0.73 -21.95
CA GLU A 456 3.80 -1.31 -22.68
C GLU A 456 4.29 -0.46 -23.86
N LYS A 457 3.45 0.41 -24.42
CA LYS A 457 3.78 1.21 -25.61
C LYS A 457 4.64 2.43 -25.29
N HIS A 458 4.66 2.84 -24.03
CA HIS A 458 5.33 4.06 -23.57
C HIS A 458 6.59 3.78 -22.74
N PHE A 459 7.17 2.58 -22.85
CA PHE A 459 8.44 2.32 -22.19
C PHE A 459 9.58 3.13 -22.80
N ALA A 460 10.17 3.99 -21.97
CA ALA A 460 11.48 4.54 -22.18
C ALA A 460 12.52 3.59 -21.59
N PHE A 461 13.19 2.83 -22.46
CA PHE A 461 14.20 1.87 -22.04
C PHE A 461 15.56 2.53 -21.86
N LEU A 462 16.14 2.40 -20.66
CA LEU A 462 17.49 2.87 -20.37
C LEU A 462 18.54 1.77 -20.58
N THR A 463 18.15 0.49 -20.53
CA THR A 463 19.04 -0.67 -20.63
C THR A 463 18.85 -1.52 -21.89
N GLY A 464 18.12 -1.02 -22.89
CA GLY A 464 17.78 -1.74 -24.13
C GLY A 464 16.36 -2.32 -24.14
N ALA A 465 15.94 -2.93 -25.26
CA ALA A 465 14.58 -3.45 -25.43
C ALA A 465 14.21 -4.40 -24.26
N PHE A 466 13.18 -4.01 -23.53
CA PHE A 466 12.69 -4.70 -22.34
C PHE A 466 11.19 -4.89 -22.50
N ASN A 467 10.65 -6.05 -22.15
CA ASN A 467 9.22 -6.25 -22.13
C ASN A 467 8.87 -6.79 -20.75
N PRO A 468 8.10 -6.06 -19.93
CA PRO A 468 7.77 -6.52 -18.59
C PRO A 468 7.11 -7.90 -18.62
N GLY A 469 7.59 -8.76 -17.75
CA GLY A 469 7.15 -10.14 -17.61
C GLY A 469 6.45 -10.40 -16.28
N LYS A 470 5.79 -11.56 -16.23
CA LYS A 470 5.16 -12.08 -14.99
C LYS A 470 6.20 -12.19 -13.87
N GLY A 471 5.99 -11.45 -12.79
CA GLY A 471 6.86 -11.40 -11.63
C GLY A 471 7.77 -10.18 -11.54
N ASP A 472 7.81 -9.34 -12.57
CA ASP A 472 8.57 -8.09 -12.55
C ASP A 472 7.97 -7.09 -11.54
N LEU A 473 8.81 -6.23 -10.97
CA LEU A 473 8.41 -5.31 -9.91
C LEU A 473 8.19 -3.91 -10.46
N VAL A 474 7.11 -3.27 -10.01
CA VAL A 474 6.71 -1.93 -10.44
C VAL A 474 6.90 -0.96 -9.27
N PHE A 475 7.68 0.08 -9.48
CA PHE A 475 8.00 1.10 -8.49
C PHE A 475 7.49 2.47 -8.90
N SER A 476 7.18 3.32 -7.90
CA SER A 476 6.91 4.73 -8.12
C SER A 476 8.21 5.49 -8.37
N GLN A 477 8.12 6.71 -8.91
CA GLN A 477 9.27 7.62 -8.98
C GLN A 477 9.87 7.97 -7.60
N LYS A 478 9.18 7.66 -6.49
CA LYS A 478 9.71 7.80 -5.12
C LYS A 478 10.43 6.54 -4.61
N ALA A 479 10.62 5.54 -5.48
CA ALA A 479 11.12 4.21 -5.13
C ALA A 479 10.25 3.46 -4.11
N GLU A 480 8.93 3.68 -4.14
CA GLU A 480 7.95 2.90 -3.38
C GLU A 480 7.44 1.75 -4.25
N LEU A 481 7.10 0.60 -3.65
CA LEU A 481 6.62 -0.55 -4.41
C LEU A 481 5.14 -0.36 -4.75
N LEU A 482 4.82 -0.27 -6.04
CA LEU A 482 3.44 -0.17 -6.55
C LEU A 482 2.81 -1.54 -6.72
N GLY A 483 3.55 -2.47 -7.33
CA GLY A 483 2.98 -3.75 -7.70
C GLY A 483 3.96 -4.78 -8.19
N ILE A 484 3.42 -5.96 -8.48
CA ILE A 484 4.11 -7.06 -9.15
C ILE A 484 3.35 -7.42 -10.42
N MET A 485 4.05 -7.46 -11.55
CA MET A 485 3.49 -7.75 -12.88
C MET A 485 2.83 -9.12 -12.91
N VAL A 486 1.55 -9.19 -13.29
CA VAL A 486 0.78 -10.44 -13.42
C VAL A 486 0.71 -10.96 -14.85
N ASN A 487 0.92 -10.06 -15.80
CA ASN A 487 1.15 -10.25 -17.23
C ASN A 487 1.98 -9.03 -17.71
N GLY A 488 2.03 -8.77 -19.01
CA GLY A 488 2.82 -7.66 -19.54
C GLY A 488 2.16 -6.29 -19.39
N ASP A 489 0.82 -6.24 -19.42
CA ASP A 489 0.07 -4.97 -19.35
C ASP A 489 -0.40 -4.57 -17.95
N TYR A 490 -0.40 -5.50 -16.98
CA TYR A 490 -0.98 -5.26 -15.65
C TYR A 490 -0.07 -5.75 -14.53
N ALA A 491 0.00 -4.92 -13.49
CA ALA A 491 0.56 -5.27 -12.19
C ALA A 491 -0.54 -5.43 -11.14
N PHE A 492 -0.34 -6.38 -10.24
CA PHE A 492 -1.12 -6.48 -9.02
C PHE A 492 -0.65 -5.42 -8.03
N HIS A 493 -1.56 -4.56 -7.59
CA HIS A 493 -1.27 -3.49 -6.64
C HIS A 493 -0.99 -4.04 -5.24
N VAL A 494 0.11 -3.62 -4.61
CA VAL A 494 0.59 -4.19 -3.34
C VAL A 494 0.25 -3.30 -2.15
N LYS A 495 -1.03 -3.22 -1.81
CA LYS A 495 -1.52 -2.45 -0.66
C LYS A 495 -2.47 -3.27 0.20
N ASN A 496 -2.39 -3.10 1.52
CA ASN A 496 -3.19 -3.79 2.53
C ASN A 496 -3.14 -5.32 2.37
N LEU A 497 -1.93 -5.86 2.19
CA LEU A 497 -1.67 -7.26 1.84
C LEU A 497 -2.36 -8.21 2.82
N GLY A 498 -2.27 -7.93 4.12
CA GLY A 498 -2.88 -8.77 5.16
C GLY A 498 -4.40 -8.93 4.99
N SER A 499 -5.10 -7.88 4.55
CA SER A 499 -6.56 -7.90 4.34
C SER A 499 -6.99 -8.57 3.03
N ARG A 500 -6.03 -8.80 2.11
CA ARG A 500 -6.25 -9.31 0.77
C ARG A 500 -5.72 -10.73 0.58
N ILE A 501 -5.34 -11.39 1.67
CA ILE A 501 -5.00 -12.81 1.67
C ILE A 501 -6.26 -13.60 1.31
N HIS A 502 -6.13 -14.56 0.39
CA HIS A 502 -7.22 -15.46 0.07
C HIS A 502 -7.58 -16.33 1.28
N GLY A 503 -8.87 -16.43 1.60
CA GLY A 503 -9.34 -17.18 2.76
C GLY A 503 -8.85 -18.63 2.73
N GLY A 504 -8.22 -19.09 3.82
CA GLY A 504 -7.71 -20.46 3.92
C GLY A 504 -6.46 -20.77 3.09
N SER A 505 -5.86 -19.80 2.40
CA SER A 505 -4.71 -20.04 1.52
C SER A 505 -3.36 -20.09 2.22
N ARG A 506 -3.32 -19.93 3.53
CA ARG A 506 -2.07 -19.99 4.30
C ARG A 506 -1.56 -21.43 4.32
N THR A 507 -0.33 -21.60 3.88
CA THR A 507 0.33 -22.89 3.76
C THR A 507 1.62 -22.85 4.57
N LEU A 508 1.64 -23.61 5.66
CA LEU A 508 2.85 -23.82 6.46
C LEU A 508 3.87 -24.65 5.67
N LEU A 509 5.15 -24.36 5.85
CA LEU A 509 6.25 -25.07 5.21
C LEU A 509 7.02 -25.94 6.21
N GLY A 510 7.96 -26.73 5.70
CA GLY A 510 8.83 -27.60 6.50
C GLY A 510 8.08 -28.75 7.15
N SER A 511 8.37 -29.03 8.42
CA SER A 511 7.76 -30.15 9.15
C SER A 511 6.25 -30.03 9.33
N SER A 512 5.70 -28.82 9.17
CA SER A 512 4.26 -28.54 9.29
C SER A 512 3.54 -28.50 7.93
N PHE A 513 4.21 -28.86 6.84
CA PHE A 513 3.62 -28.85 5.50
C PHE A 513 2.51 -29.90 5.38
N GLN A 514 1.32 -29.46 4.94
CA GLN A 514 0.15 -30.33 4.73
C GLN A 514 -0.06 -30.55 3.23
N ALA A 515 0.45 -31.67 2.70
CA ALA A 515 0.41 -31.97 1.28
C ALA A 515 -1.02 -32.03 0.70
N ASP A 516 -1.92 -32.79 1.32
CA ASP A 516 -3.29 -32.97 0.80
C ASP A 516 -4.07 -31.65 0.76
N LYS A 517 -4.00 -30.87 1.86
CA LYS A 517 -4.63 -29.55 1.95
C LYS A 517 -4.05 -28.59 0.90
N THR A 518 -2.73 -28.56 0.73
CA THR A 518 -2.06 -27.68 -0.23
C THR A 518 -2.43 -28.03 -1.67
N ASN A 519 -2.42 -29.32 -2.01
CA ASN A 519 -2.76 -29.77 -3.36
C ASN A 519 -4.23 -29.50 -3.69
N ALA A 520 -5.15 -29.67 -2.74
CA ALA A 520 -6.55 -29.30 -2.90
C ALA A 520 -6.70 -27.78 -3.13
N LEU A 521 -6.02 -26.96 -2.31
CA LEU A 521 -6.00 -25.51 -2.45
C LEU A 521 -5.50 -25.07 -3.84
N LEU A 522 -4.40 -25.63 -4.34
CA LEU A 522 -3.88 -25.29 -5.68
C LEU A 522 -4.90 -25.59 -6.78
N HIS A 523 -5.66 -26.68 -6.63
CA HIS A 523 -6.74 -27.04 -7.53
C HIS A 523 -7.94 -26.08 -7.47
N ASP A 524 -8.23 -25.52 -6.30
CA ASP A 524 -9.28 -24.51 -6.11
C ASP A 524 -8.86 -23.15 -6.67
N LEU A 525 -7.61 -22.77 -6.43
CA LEU A 525 -7.03 -21.52 -6.96
C LEU A 525 -6.96 -21.52 -8.49
N SER A 526 -6.78 -22.68 -9.14
CA SER A 526 -6.80 -22.76 -10.61
C SER A 526 -8.19 -22.46 -11.17
N ARG A 527 -9.25 -22.85 -10.46
CA ARG A 527 -10.64 -22.45 -10.78
C ARG A 527 -10.83 -20.95 -10.60
N ASN A 528 -10.32 -20.37 -9.52
CA ASN A 528 -10.38 -18.91 -9.30
C ASN A 528 -9.63 -18.13 -10.40
N LEU A 529 -8.45 -18.60 -10.79
CA LEU A 529 -7.68 -18.02 -11.91
C LEU A 529 -8.50 -18.07 -13.21
N SER A 530 -9.20 -19.18 -13.46
CA SER A 530 -10.10 -19.32 -14.61
C SER A 530 -11.35 -18.41 -14.54
N GLY A 531 -11.67 -17.83 -13.39
CA GLY A 531 -12.74 -16.86 -13.20
C GLY A 531 -12.34 -15.39 -13.46
N LEU A 532 -11.04 -15.07 -13.48
CA LEU A 532 -10.57 -13.69 -13.69
C LEU A 532 -10.98 -13.13 -15.06
N ASN A 533 -11.04 -11.80 -15.18
CA ASN A 533 -11.27 -11.16 -16.46
C ASN A 533 -10.17 -11.56 -17.46
N LYS A 534 -10.53 -11.80 -18.73
CA LYS A 534 -9.60 -12.19 -19.80
C LYS A 534 -8.40 -11.25 -19.91
N LYS A 535 -8.60 -9.93 -19.75
CA LYS A 535 -7.52 -8.94 -19.85
C LYS A 535 -6.43 -9.08 -18.77
N PHE A 536 -6.78 -9.65 -17.61
CA PHE A 536 -5.81 -9.87 -16.55
C PHE A 536 -5.14 -11.24 -16.66
N LYS A 537 -5.74 -12.21 -17.36
CA LYS A 537 -5.24 -13.59 -17.42
C LYS A 537 -4.03 -13.77 -18.35
N TYR A 538 -4.10 -13.15 -19.53
CA TYR A 538 -3.16 -13.38 -20.62
C TYR A 538 -2.03 -12.39 -20.57
#